data_AF-A0A5C7DLL0-F1
#
_entry.id   AF-A0A5C7DLL0-F1
#
_cell.length_a   1.000
_cell.length_b   1.000
_cell.length_c   1.000
_cell.angle_alpha   90.00
_cell.angle_beta   90.00
_cell.angle_gamma   90.00
#
_symmetry.space_group_name_H-M   'P 1'
#
loop_
_entity.id
_entity.type
_entity.pdbx_description
1 polymer ?
#
loop_
_entity_poly.entity_id
_entity_poly.type
_entity_poly.pdbx_seq_one_letter_code
_entity_poly.pdbx_strand_id
1 'polypeptide(L)'
;MLKISKRIFIILAFILAIGIYELIQEALQFKEANENKARENLSALIKWSENEGKEELEYAKNLSKENYNQEKVTQMIIKNLKMIQASIEDIRILTSYYPTDEDVELMRQAGHVTTNSNTDIILYLLYNEGNITNQKTSFLFDKERFKVFEDFLFFLNTRLEEDFLQKDIHKFDSFDVVGIGMYINTLIGYNCAFTDMYLSEFLQDYICDLNTPKTITILNGMSQINIATDKVLLFFNKELKIHTDSHLKIQLEKAIYNFKKLKLGQKQINQLNTLQSKLKECKQ
;
A
#
# COMPACT_ATOMS: atom_id res chain seq x y z
N MET A 1 -42.54 37.75 -2.01
CA MET A 1 -42.32 36.86 -3.18
C MET A 1 -41.65 37.68 -4.27
N LEU A 2 -40.37 37.44 -4.55
CA LEU A 2 -39.65 38.18 -5.61
C LEU A 2 -40.17 37.73 -6.98
N LYS A 3 -40.79 38.63 -7.75
CA LYS A 3 -41.17 38.36 -9.15
C LYS A 3 -39.94 38.51 -10.03
N ILE A 4 -39.16 37.43 -10.18
CA ILE A 4 -38.06 37.39 -11.15
C ILE A 4 -38.66 37.29 -12.54
N SER A 5 -38.32 38.23 -13.44
CA SER A 5 -38.79 38.19 -14.81
C SER A 5 -38.16 37.01 -15.56
N LYS A 6 -38.88 36.44 -16.54
CA LYS A 6 -38.40 35.32 -17.36
C LYS A 6 -37.02 35.61 -18.00
N ARG A 7 -36.74 36.88 -18.34
CA ARG A 7 -35.43 37.31 -18.86
C ARG A 7 -34.32 37.26 -17.80
N ILE A 8 -34.60 37.72 -16.57
CA ILE A 8 -33.63 37.67 -15.47
C ILE A 8 -33.33 36.23 -15.06
N PHE A 9 -34.33 35.34 -15.06
CA PHE A 9 -34.14 33.91 -14.79
C PHE A 9 -33.23 33.24 -15.82
N ILE A 10 -33.42 33.51 -17.11
CA ILE A 10 -32.57 32.98 -18.18
C ILE A 10 -31.12 33.45 -18.01
N ILE A 11 -30.89 34.74 -17.72
CA ILE A 11 -29.54 35.27 -17.51
C ILE A 11 -28.86 34.60 -16.30
N LEU A 12 -29.57 34.45 -15.18
CA LEU A 12 -29.04 33.75 -14.00
C LEU A 12 -28.72 32.28 -14.28
N ALA A 13 -29.56 31.58 -15.05
CA ALA A 13 -29.31 30.20 -15.45
C ALA A 13 -28.08 30.07 -16.35
N PHE A 14 -27.86 31.03 -17.26
CA PHE A 14 -26.65 31.07 -18.10
C PHE A 14 -25.38 31.33 -17.29
N ILE A 15 -25.40 32.27 -16.33
CA ILE A 15 -24.26 32.53 -15.45
C ILE A 15 -23.91 31.30 -14.61
N LEU A 16 -24.92 30.63 -14.05
CA LEU A 16 -24.73 29.36 -13.32
C LEU A 16 -24.17 28.26 -14.22
N ALA A 17 -24.67 28.13 -15.45
CA ALA A 17 -24.17 27.13 -16.40
C ALA A 17 -22.70 27.37 -16.79
N ILE A 18 -22.30 28.63 -16.99
CA ILE A 18 -20.90 28.99 -17.28
C ILE A 18 -20.00 28.68 -16.08
N GLY A 19 -20.40 29.09 -14.87
CA GLY A 19 -19.62 28.80 -13.66
C GLY A 19 -19.49 27.30 -13.37
N ILE A 20 -20.55 26.52 -13.61
CA ILE A 20 -20.50 25.05 -13.52
C ILE A 20 -19.58 24.47 -14.61
N TYR A 21 -19.63 25.00 -15.83
CA TYR A 21 -18.77 24.54 -16.93
C TYR A 21 -17.29 24.80 -16.63
N GLU A 22 -16.92 26.00 -16.16
CA GLU A 22 -15.55 26.34 -15.75
C GLU A 22 -15.07 25.41 -14.64
N LEU A 23 -15.88 25.18 -13.61
CA LEU A 23 -15.56 24.25 -12.52
C LEU A 23 -15.36 22.81 -13.00
N ILE A 24 -16.17 22.35 -13.97
CA ILE A 24 -15.99 21.02 -14.59
C ILE A 24 -14.67 20.96 -15.37
N GLN A 25 -14.31 22.01 -16.12
CA GLN A 25 -13.04 22.05 -16.86
C GLN A 25 -11.84 22.05 -15.92
N GLU A 26 -11.87 22.84 -14.85
CA GLU A 26 -10.82 22.84 -13.82
C GLU A 26 -10.67 21.46 -13.16
N ALA A 27 -11.79 20.81 -12.82
CA ALA A 27 -11.77 19.45 -12.27
C ALA A 27 -11.20 18.42 -13.25
N LEU A 28 -11.53 18.52 -14.54
CA LEU A 28 -11.00 17.65 -15.59
C LEU A 28 -9.49 17.86 -15.78
N GLN A 29 -9.02 19.10 -15.81
CA GLN A 29 -7.59 19.40 -15.92
C GLN A 29 -6.82 18.91 -14.69
N PHE A 30 -7.37 19.09 -13.49
CA PHE A 30 -6.78 18.58 -12.26
C PHE A 30 -6.70 17.05 -12.25
N LYS A 31 -7.76 16.37 -12.71
CA LYS A 31 -7.77 14.91 -12.90
C LYS A 31 -6.65 14.48 -13.85
N GLU A 32 -6.62 15.05 -15.06
CA GLU A 32 -5.67 14.68 -16.11
C GLU A 32 -4.22 14.90 -15.67
N ALA A 33 -3.93 16.02 -14.99
CA ALA A 33 -2.60 16.31 -14.47
C ALA A 33 -2.14 15.28 -13.43
N ASN A 34 -3.04 14.84 -12.54
CA ASN A 34 -2.70 13.82 -11.53
C ASN A 34 -2.47 12.45 -12.17
N GLU A 35 -3.33 12.03 -13.10
CA GLU A 35 -3.14 10.75 -13.80
C GLU A 35 -1.87 10.73 -14.64
N ASN A 36 -1.58 11.82 -15.38
CA ASN A 36 -0.36 11.90 -16.19
C ASN A 36 0.89 11.82 -15.32
N LYS A 37 0.90 12.52 -14.19
CA LYS A 37 2.00 12.43 -13.23
C LYS A 37 2.14 11.02 -12.64
N ALA A 38 1.04 10.35 -12.31
CA ALA A 38 1.06 8.98 -11.83
C ALA A 38 1.64 8.03 -12.89
N ARG A 39 1.23 8.16 -14.16
CA ARG A 39 1.77 7.38 -15.29
C ARG A 39 3.27 7.61 -15.48
N GLU A 40 3.71 8.87 -15.42
CA GLU A 40 5.12 9.25 -15.51
C GLU A 40 5.94 8.61 -14.38
N ASN A 41 5.46 8.70 -13.13
CA ASN A 41 6.13 8.11 -11.98
C ASN A 41 6.26 6.57 -12.09
N LEU A 42 5.18 5.88 -12.46
CA LEU A 42 5.18 4.42 -12.63
C LEU A 42 6.12 4.00 -13.76
N SER A 43 6.12 4.74 -14.87
CA SER A 43 7.04 4.49 -15.99
C SER A 43 8.50 4.71 -15.59
N ALA A 44 8.77 5.75 -14.80
CA ALA A 44 10.10 6.03 -14.27
C ALA A 44 10.57 4.94 -13.31
N LEU A 45 9.69 4.39 -12.47
CA LEU A 45 9.99 3.26 -11.60
C LEU A 45 10.38 2.01 -12.40
N ILE A 46 9.64 1.70 -13.48
CA ILE A 46 9.96 0.58 -14.36
C ILE A 46 11.33 0.78 -15.00
N LYS A 47 11.59 1.95 -15.59
CA LYS A 47 12.89 2.28 -16.19
C LYS A 47 14.04 2.24 -15.18
N TRP A 48 13.81 2.68 -13.95
CA TRP A 48 14.78 2.57 -12.86
C TRP A 48 15.13 1.10 -12.59
N SER A 49 14.12 0.22 -12.54
CA SER A 49 14.32 -1.21 -12.26
C SER A 49 15.17 -1.92 -13.31
N GLU A 50 15.12 -1.46 -14.56
CA GLU A 50 15.88 -2.05 -15.66
C GLU A 50 17.37 -1.66 -15.64
N ASN A 51 17.71 -0.61 -14.89
CA ASN A 51 19.03 0.00 -14.81
C ASN A 51 19.56 -0.02 -13.36
N GLU A 52 19.50 1.11 -12.65
CA GLU A 52 19.96 1.27 -11.26
C GLU A 52 19.41 0.21 -10.32
N GLY A 53 18.14 -0.20 -10.48
CA GLY A 53 17.52 -1.22 -9.65
C GLY A 53 18.20 -2.59 -9.76
N LYS A 54 18.77 -2.96 -10.93
CA LYS A 54 19.56 -4.19 -11.07
C LYS A 54 20.88 -4.10 -10.31
N GLU A 55 21.54 -2.95 -10.36
CA GLU A 55 22.79 -2.73 -9.64
C GLU A 55 22.58 -2.75 -8.13
N GLU A 56 21.51 -2.12 -7.63
CA GLU A 56 21.13 -2.17 -6.22
C GLU A 56 20.78 -3.59 -5.77
N LEU A 57 20.03 -4.34 -6.59
CA LEU A 57 19.69 -5.74 -6.28
C LEU A 57 20.92 -6.65 -6.25
N GLU A 58 21.87 -6.47 -7.18
CA GLU A 58 23.11 -7.23 -7.21
C GLU A 58 24.01 -6.89 -6.01
N TYR A 59 24.07 -5.61 -5.63
CA TYR A 59 24.73 -5.19 -4.40
C TYR A 59 24.09 -5.83 -3.16
N ALA A 60 22.75 -5.80 -3.06
CA ALA A 60 22.02 -6.36 -1.93
C ALA A 60 22.27 -7.86 -1.77
N LYS A 61 22.25 -8.61 -2.87
CA LYS A 61 22.52 -10.06 -2.90
C LYS A 61 23.95 -10.40 -2.46
N ASN A 62 24.92 -9.59 -2.88
CA ASN A 62 26.35 -9.81 -2.62
C ASN A 62 26.88 -9.00 -1.42
N LEU A 63 26.00 -8.49 -0.56
CA LEU A 63 26.42 -7.79 0.66
C LEU A 63 27.21 -8.74 1.56
N SER A 64 28.45 -8.38 1.87
CA SER A 64 29.40 -9.17 2.63
C SER A 64 30.09 -8.30 3.68
N LYS A 65 30.89 -8.92 4.57
CA LYS A 65 31.63 -8.19 5.61
C LYS A 65 32.59 -7.15 5.02
N GLU A 66 33.16 -7.43 3.85
CA GLU A 66 34.17 -6.60 3.21
C GLU A 66 33.59 -5.33 2.57
N ASN A 67 32.34 -5.39 2.08
CA ASN A 67 31.68 -4.29 1.39
C ASN A 67 30.52 -3.66 2.20
N TYR A 68 30.35 -4.08 3.46
CA TYR A 68 29.32 -3.59 4.35
C TYR A 68 29.56 -2.15 4.77
N ASN A 69 28.53 -1.32 4.60
CA ASN A 69 28.47 0.03 5.14
C ASN A 69 27.03 0.29 5.61
N GLN A 70 26.84 0.47 6.92
CA GLN A 70 25.52 0.63 7.53
C GLN A 70 24.73 1.80 6.95
N GLU A 71 25.39 2.94 6.72
CA GLU A 71 24.74 4.14 6.18
C GLU A 71 24.21 3.88 4.77
N LYS A 72 25.02 3.26 3.90
CA LYS A 72 24.60 2.87 2.55
C LYS A 72 23.43 1.89 2.57
N VAL A 73 23.49 0.87 3.42
CA VAL A 73 22.41 -0.12 3.57
C VAL A 73 21.12 0.55 4.04
N THR A 74 21.22 1.40 5.07
CA THR A 74 20.09 2.16 5.63
C THR A 74 19.43 3.04 4.58
N GLN A 75 20.23 3.83 3.84
CA GLN A 75 19.69 4.72 2.81
C GLN A 75 19.07 3.96 1.64
N MET A 76 19.62 2.80 1.26
CA MET A 76 19.03 1.96 0.20
C MET A 76 17.69 1.36 0.64
N ILE A 77 17.55 0.92 1.89
CA ILE A 77 16.27 0.44 2.44
C ILE A 77 15.24 1.56 2.48
N ILE A 78 15.61 2.74 2.99
CA ILE A 78 14.74 3.91 3.05
C ILE A 78 14.28 4.34 1.65
N LYS A 79 15.20 4.41 0.69
CA LYS A 79 14.90 4.72 -0.72
C LYS A 79 13.86 3.75 -1.27
N ASN A 80 14.11 2.44 -1.14
CA ASN A 80 13.24 1.41 -1.69
C ASN A 80 11.86 1.37 -1.02
N LEU A 81 11.75 1.60 0.29
CA LEU A 81 10.46 1.76 0.98
C LEU A 81 9.66 2.96 0.45
N LYS A 82 10.32 4.10 0.24
CA LYS A 82 9.68 5.31 -0.32
C LYS A 82 9.22 5.10 -1.77
N MET A 83 9.99 4.36 -2.57
CA MET A 83 9.60 4.03 -3.95
C MET A 83 8.36 3.13 -3.99
N ILE A 84 8.28 2.14 -3.09
CA ILE A 84 7.08 1.30 -2.93
C ILE A 84 5.88 2.18 -2.52
N GLN A 85 6.05 3.04 -1.51
CA GLN A 85 4.99 3.92 -1.04
C GLN A 85 4.47 4.85 -2.15
N ALA A 86 5.35 5.47 -2.92
CA ALA A 86 5.00 6.35 -4.03
C ALA A 86 4.21 5.57 -5.11
N SER A 87 4.69 4.38 -5.49
CA SER A 87 3.99 3.52 -6.45
C SER A 87 2.57 3.16 -6.00
N ILE A 88 2.37 2.87 -4.71
CA ILE A 88 1.04 2.60 -4.15
C ILE A 88 0.12 3.82 -4.26
N GLU A 89 0.62 5.04 -4.01
CA GLU A 89 -0.17 6.27 -4.20
C GLU A 89 -0.48 6.54 -5.68
N ASP A 90 0.47 6.30 -6.59
CA ASP A 90 0.23 6.48 -8.03
C ASP A 90 -0.83 5.47 -8.54
N ILE A 91 -0.75 4.21 -8.10
CA ILE A 91 -1.79 3.18 -8.39
C ILE A 91 -3.15 3.61 -7.81
N ARG A 92 -3.17 4.15 -6.59
CA ARG A 92 -4.41 4.67 -5.97
C ARG A 92 -5.03 5.79 -6.81
N ILE A 93 -4.21 6.71 -7.32
CA ILE A 93 -4.68 7.81 -8.17
C ILE A 93 -5.33 7.25 -9.44
N LEU A 94 -4.64 6.36 -10.16
CA LEU A 94 -5.17 5.79 -11.40
C LEU A 94 -6.44 4.97 -11.18
N THR A 95 -6.48 4.17 -10.10
CA THR A 95 -7.67 3.37 -9.76
C THR A 95 -8.86 4.22 -9.29
N SER A 96 -8.64 5.45 -8.82
CA SER A 96 -9.72 6.36 -8.39
C SER A 96 -10.54 6.92 -9.56
N TYR A 97 -10.07 6.79 -10.80
CA TYR A 97 -10.64 7.46 -11.96
C TYR A 97 -11.10 6.54 -13.09
N TYR A 98 -11.25 5.25 -12.82
CA TYR A 98 -11.49 4.18 -13.79
C TYR A 98 -10.33 4.06 -14.80
N PRO A 99 -9.32 3.23 -14.50
CA PRO A 99 -8.10 3.15 -15.31
C PRO A 99 -8.40 2.58 -16.70
N THR A 100 -7.63 3.04 -17.70
CA THR A 100 -7.62 2.43 -19.03
C THR A 100 -6.89 1.07 -19.02
N ASP A 101 -7.01 0.28 -20.09
CA ASP A 101 -6.25 -0.97 -20.22
C ASP A 101 -4.72 -0.73 -20.20
N GLU A 102 -4.27 0.41 -20.75
CA GLU A 102 -2.86 0.83 -20.69
C GLU A 102 -2.43 1.15 -19.25
N ASP A 103 -3.28 1.83 -18.48
CA ASP A 103 -3.05 2.09 -17.07
C ASP A 103 -2.96 0.79 -16.27
N VAL A 104 -3.85 -0.17 -16.53
CA VAL A 104 -3.83 -1.48 -15.89
C VAL A 104 -2.53 -2.22 -16.17
N GLU A 105 -2.08 -2.24 -17.43
CA GLU A 105 -0.81 -2.89 -17.77
C GLU A 105 0.40 -2.19 -17.12
N LEU A 106 0.40 -0.85 -17.11
CA LEU A 106 1.44 -0.06 -16.45
C LEU A 106 1.51 -0.34 -14.94
N MET A 107 0.36 -0.32 -14.26
CA MET A 107 0.26 -0.64 -12.83
C MET A 107 0.72 -2.07 -12.54
N ARG A 108 0.43 -3.02 -13.44
CA ARG A 108 0.85 -4.42 -13.29
C ARG A 108 2.36 -4.55 -13.38
N GLN A 109 2.98 -3.90 -14.36
CA GLN A 109 4.44 -3.88 -14.52
C GLN A 109 5.12 -3.21 -13.32
N ALA A 110 4.61 -2.05 -12.88
CA ALA A 110 5.11 -1.37 -11.69
C ALA A 110 4.97 -2.21 -10.41
N GLY A 111 3.85 -2.92 -10.24
CA GLY A 111 3.65 -3.85 -9.11
C GLY A 111 4.63 -5.02 -9.12
N HIS A 112 5.01 -5.53 -10.31
CA HIS A 112 6.09 -6.51 -10.42
C HIS A 112 7.44 -5.93 -10.02
N VAL A 113 7.73 -4.68 -10.35
CA VAL A 113 8.96 -3.99 -9.94
C VAL A 113 9.03 -3.82 -8.43
N THR A 114 7.96 -3.32 -7.80
CA THR A 114 7.95 -3.14 -6.35
C THR A 114 8.12 -4.46 -5.60
N THR A 115 7.57 -5.55 -6.13
CA THR A 115 7.67 -6.89 -5.54
C THR A 115 9.04 -7.54 -5.81
N ASN A 116 9.47 -7.64 -7.06
CA ASN A 116 10.63 -8.45 -7.48
C ASN A 116 11.94 -7.64 -7.54
N SER A 117 11.90 -6.35 -7.22
CA SER A 117 13.11 -5.51 -7.15
C SER A 117 13.16 -4.77 -5.84
N ASN A 118 12.27 -3.80 -5.58
CA ASN A 118 12.38 -2.98 -4.37
C ASN A 118 12.27 -3.82 -3.08
N THR A 119 11.30 -4.73 -3.02
CA THR A 119 11.12 -5.61 -1.84
C THR A 119 12.27 -6.58 -1.70
N ASP A 120 12.71 -7.23 -2.79
CA ASP A 120 13.87 -8.13 -2.78
C ASP A 120 15.14 -7.42 -2.31
N ILE A 121 15.42 -6.20 -2.81
CA ILE A 121 16.54 -5.37 -2.35
C ILE A 121 16.48 -5.21 -0.83
N ILE A 122 15.33 -4.79 -0.29
CA ILE A 122 15.16 -4.64 1.17
C ILE A 122 15.46 -5.97 1.86
N LEU A 123 14.77 -7.06 1.48
CA LEU A 123 14.90 -8.36 2.15
C LEU A 123 16.34 -8.90 2.13
N TYR A 124 17.05 -8.81 1.00
CA TYR A 124 18.44 -9.23 0.90
C TYR A 124 19.35 -8.39 1.79
N LEU A 125 19.17 -7.07 1.80
CA LEU A 125 19.93 -6.18 2.68
C LEU A 125 19.70 -6.54 4.16
N LEU A 126 18.44 -6.76 4.58
CA LEU A 126 18.12 -7.12 5.96
C LEU A 126 18.76 -8.43 6.38
N TYR A 127 18.60 -9.44 5.52
CA TYR A 127 19.10 -10.78 5.78
C TYR A 127 20.64 -10.79 5.87
N ASN A 128 21.31 -10.18 4.90
CA ASN A 128 22.77 -10.16 4.86
C ASN A 128 23.35 -9.28 5.97
N GLU A 129 22.78 -8.10 6.24
CA GLU A 129 23.19 -7.26 7.37
C GLU A 129 23.03 -7.99 8.71
N GLY A 130 21.92 -8.69 8.91
CA GLY A 130 21.70 -9.51 10.11
C GLY A 130 22.78 -10.57 10.30
N ASN A 131 23.18 -11.26 9.23
CA ASN A 131 24.26 -12.26 9.26
C ASN A 131 25.66 -11.65 9.50
N ILE A 132 25.88 -10.42 9.05
CA ILE A 132 27.16 -9.71 9.21
C ILE A 132 27.32 -9.19 10.63
N THR A 133 26.25 -8.57 11.16
CA THR A 133 26.26 -7.82 12.42
C THR A 133 25.80 -8.65 13.62
N ASN A 134 25.16 -9.80 13.40
CA ASN A 134 24.51 -10.64 14.41
C ASN A 134 23.45 -9.90 15.24
N GLN A 135 22.82 -8.87 14.66
CA GLN A 135 21.76 -8.13 15.32
C GLN A 135 20.47 -8.92 15.36
N LYS A 136 19.71 -8.71 16.44
CA LYS A 136 18.42 -9.38 16.67
C LYS A 136 17.25 -8.69 16.00
N THR A 137 17.36 -7.38 15.77
CA THR A 137 16.34 -6.52 15.19
C THR A 137 16.79 -6.11 13.81
N SER A 138 15.87 -6.11 12.84
CA SER A 138 16.22 -5.69 11.50
C SER A 138 16.16 -4.18 11.40
N PHE A 139 15.04 -3.56 11.77
CA PHE A 139 14.82 -2.12 11.58
C PHE A 139 15.24 -1.31 12.79
N LEU A 140 14.89 -1.76 14.01
CA LEU A 140 15.10 -0.99 15.24
C LEU A 140 16.57 -0.72 15.55
N PHE A 141 17.48 -1.53 14.99
CA PHE A 141 18.91 -1.29 15.11
C PHE A 141 19.33 0.11 14.61
N ASP A 142 18.68 0.61 13.55
CA ASP A 142 18.90 1.95 13.03
C ASP A 142 17.65 2.81 13.20
N LYS A 143 17.75 3.88 14.00
CA LYS A 143 16.60 4.73 14.35
C LYS A 143 15.99 5.44 13.15
N GLU A 144 16.79 5.82 12.16
CA GLU A 144 16.29 6.49 10.95
C GLU A 144 15.46 5.49 10.13
N ARG A 145 16.02 4.30 9.92
CA ARG A 145 15.35 3.21 9.18
C ARG A 145 14.07 2.76 9.87
N PHE A 146 14.09 2.59 11.19
CA PHE A 146 12.92 2.17 11.96
C PHE A 146 11.79 3.19 11.86
N LYS A 147 12.10 4.49 11.97
CA LYS A 147 11.11 5.55 11.82
C LYS A 147 10.44 5.51 10.44
N VAL A 148 11.22 5.36 9.37
CA VAL A 148 10.68 5.25 8.00
C VAL A 148 9.83 4.00 7.84
N PHE A 149 10.21 2.89 8.47
CA PHE A 149 9.43 1.67 8.45
C PHE A 149 8.08 1.82 9.17
N GLU A 150 8.05 2.46 10.35
CA GLU A 150 6.80 2.78 11.03
C GLU A 150 5.94 3.76 10.23
N ASP A 151 6.54 4.77 9.58
CA ASP A 151 5.82 5.69 8.70
C ASP A 151 5.16 4.94 7.53
N PHE A 152 5.88 3.98 6.94
CA PHE A 152 5.36 3.14 5.86
C PHE A 152 4.21 2.23 6.32
N LEU A 153 4.35 1.56 7.46
CA LEU A 153 3.28 0.72 8.03
C LEU A 153 2.05 1.55 8.43
N PHE A 154 2.27 2.74 8.99
CA PHE A 154 1.20 3.67 9.31
C PHE A 154 0.46 4.12 8.05
N PHE A 155 1.19 4.43 6.98
CA PHE A 155 0.62 4.74 5.67
C PHE A 155 -0.26 3.60 5.15
N LEU A 156 0.25 2.36 5.13
CA LEU A 156 -0.49 1.21 4.64
C LEU A 156 -1.80 0.98 5.42
N ASN A 157 -1.73 1.09 6.75
CA ASN A 157 -2.90 0.94 7.61
C ASN A 157 -3.92 2.06 7.40
N THR A 158 -3.47 3.30 7.28
CA THR A 158 -4.34 4.46 7.04
C THR A 158 -5.10 4.29 5.73
N ARG A 159 -4.39 3.92 4.65
CA ARG A 159 -5.01 3.68 3.34
C ARG A 159 -5.96 2.49 3.36
N LEU A 160 -5.59 1.39 4.01
CA LEU A 160 -6.48 0.23 4.12
C LEU A 160 -7.76 0.56 4.89
N GLU A 161 -7.66 1.38 5.94
CA GLU A 161 -8.80 1.83 6.73
C GLU A 161 -9.72 2.77 5.93
N GLU A 162 -9.17 3.89 5.44
CA GLU A 162 -9.91 4.97 4.77
C GLU A 162 -10.46 4.54 3.42
N ASP A 163 -9.64 3.86 2.61
CA ASP A 163 -10.01 3.56 1.24
C ASP A 163 -10.76 2.23 1.11
N PHE A 164 -10.75 1.36 2.13
CA PHE A 164 -11.36 0.03 2.07
C PHE A 164 -12.24 -0.34 3.27
N LEU A 165 -11.68 -0.45 4.48
CA LEU A 165 -12.40 -1.02 5.62
C LEU A 165 -13.61 -0.19 6.04
N GLN A 166 -13.56 1.14 5.93
CA GLN A 166 -14.68 2.02 6.26
C GLN A 166 -15.75 2.11 5.16
N LYS A 167 -15.45 1.61 3.95
CA LYS A 167 -16.39 1.65 2.83
C LYS A 167 -17.33 0.44 2.86
N ASP A 168 -18.56 0.68 2.42
CA ASP A 168 -19.58 -0.36 2.29
C ASP A 168 -19.38 -1.15 0.99
N ILE A 169 -18.92 -2.39 1.13
CA ILE A 169 -18.63 -3.31 0.02
C ILE A 169 -19.89 -3.75 -0.75
N HIS A 170 -21.08 -3.49 -0.21
CA HIS A 170 -22.36 -3.84 -0.83
C HIS A 170 -22.96 -2.70 -1.65
N LYS A 171 -22.41 -1.49 -1.60
CA LYS A 171 -22.84 -0.39 -2.48
C LYS A 171 -22.29 -0.62 -3.89
N PHE A 172 -23.20 -0.55 -4.86
CA PHE A 172 -23.05 -1.08 -6.23
C PHE A 172 -21.94 -0.41 -7.09
N ASP A 173 -21.22 0.59 -6.58
CA ASP A 173 -20.12 1.28 -7.27
C ASP A 173 -18.92 1.58 -6.36
N SER A 174 -18.80 0.95 -5.17
CA SER A 174 -17.72 1.33 -4.23
C SER A 174 -16.34 0.85 -4.65
N PHE A 175 -16.27 -0.28 -5.37
CA PHE A 175 -15.04 -0.95 -5.76
C PHE A 175 -15.21 -1.71 -7.08
N ASP A 176 -14.24 -1.60 -7.97
CA ASP A 176 -14.13 -2.46 -9.15
C ASP A 176 -13.06 -3.56 -8.93
N VAL A 177 -13.02 -4.55 -9.85
CA VAL A 177 -12.08 -5.67 -9.79
C VAL A 177 -10.63 -5.20 -9.87
N VAL A 178 -10.34 -4.10 -10.56
CA VAL A 178 -8.99 -3.56 -10.74
C VAL A 178 -8.50 -2.90 -9.46
N GLY A 179 -9.29 -2.03 -8.84
CA GLY A 179 -9.01 -1.40 -7.55
C GLY A 179 -8.81 -2.44 -6.45
N ILE A 180 -9.65 -3.47 -6.39
CA ILE A 180 -9.44 -4.56 -5.43
C ILE A 180 -8.19 -5.38 -5.77
N GLY A 181 -8.04 -5.77 -7.04
CA GLY A 181 -6.99 -6.68 -7.48
C GLY A 181 -5.59 -6.09 -7.48
N MET A 182 -5.46 -4.78 -7.74
CA MET A 182 -4.18 -4.09 -7.86
C MET A 182 -3.86 -3.24 -6.63
N TYR A 183 -4.81 -2.41 -6.17
CA TYR A 183 -4.53 -1.48 -5.09
C TYR A 183 -4.73 -2.11 -3.70
N ILE A 184 -5.94 -2.60 -3.40
CA ILE A 184 -6.25 -3.18 -2.07
C ILE A 184 -5.44 -4.44 -1.81
N ASN A 185 -5.24 -5.27 -2.84
CA ASN A 185 -4.34 -6.42 -2.76
C ASN A 185 -2.93 -6.03 -2.32
N THR A 186 -2.38 -4.95 -2.88
CA THR A 186 -1.04 -4.46 -2.54
C THR A 186 -0.96 -3.98 -1.09
N LEU A 187 -1.98 -3.24 -0.62
CA LEU A 187 -2.04 -2.82 0.78
C LEU A 187 -2.08 -3.99 1.75
N ILE A 188 -2.93 -5.00 1.49
CA ILE A 188 -3.04 -6.20 2.34
C ILE A 188 -1.77 -7.03 2.27
N GLY A 189 -1.22 -7.21 1.06
CA GLY A 189 0.00 -7.97 0.82
C GLY A 189 1.20 -7.43 1.61
N TYR A 190 1.46 -6.13 1.52
CA TYR A 190 2.55 -5.52 2.28
C TYR A 190 2.31 -5.52 3.79
N ASN A 191 1.09 -5.23 4.25
CA ASN A 191 0.76 -5.32 5.68
C ASN A 191 1.01 -6.73 6.22
N CYS A 192 0.57 -7.77 5.50
CA CYS A 192 0.78 -9.16 5.88
C CYS A 192 2.28 -9.51 5.89
N ALA A 193 3.02 -9.17 4.82
CA ALA A 193 4.43 -9.50 4.67
C ALA A 193 5.30 -8.86 5.77
N PHE A 194 5.00 -7.62 6.15
CA PHE A 194 5.76 -6.89 7.17
C PHE A 194 5.28 -7.14 8.60
N THR A 195 4.19 -7.87 8.81
CA THR A 195 3.67 -8.18 10.17
C THR A 195 4.71 -8.94 10.99
N ASP A 196 5.23 -10.06 10.48
CA ASP A 196 6.23 -10.85 11.23
C ASP A 196 7.49 -10.04 11.54
N MET A 197 7.91 -9.23 10.58
CA MET A 197 9.10 -8.40 10.68
C MET A 197 8.92 -7.32 11.77
N TYR A 198 7.81 -6.58 11.76
CA TYR A 198 7.54 -5.56 12.78
C TYR A 198 7.36 -6.17 14.17
N LEU A 199 6.65 -7.31 14.30
CA LEU A 199 6.48 -7.98 15.58
C LEU A 199 7.82 -8.46 16.17
N SER A 200 8.80 -8.81 15.34
CA SER A 200 10.14 -9.20 15.80
C SER A 200 11.01 -8.05 16.32
N GLU A 201 10.63 -6.79 16.06
CA GLU A 201 11.37 -5.61 16.55
C GLU A 201 11.18 -5.41 18.07
N PHE A 202 10.13 -5.98 18.65
CA PHE A 202 9.78 -5.82 20.07
C PHE A 202 10.52 -6.81 20.97
N LEU A 203 11.79 -6.51 21.26
CA LEU A 203 12.55 -7.21 22.29
C LEU A 203 11.96 -6.95 23.68
N GLN A 204 11.91 -7.99 24.53
CA GLN A 204 11.25 -7.91 25.84
C GLN A 204 11.81 -6.80 26.73
N ASP A 205 13.11 -6.52 26.65
CA ASP A 205 13.80 -5.58 27.53
C ASP A 205 13.48 -4.10 27.20
N TYR A 206 12.97 -3.81 26.00
CA TYR A 206 12.75 -2.44 25.50
C TYR A 206 11.33 -2.19 24.99
N ILE A 207 10.40 -3.10 25.29
CA ILE A 207 9.03 -3.07 24.77
C ILE A 207 8.29 -1.77 25.12
N CYS A 208 8.53 -1.21 26.30
CA CYS A 208 7.86 0.01 26.75
C CYS A 208 8.39 1.29 26.09
N ASP A 209 9.63 1.30 25.62
CA ASP A 209 10.19 2.44 24.88
C ASP A 209 9.49 2.64 23.53
N LEU A 210 8.86 1.57 23.02
CA LEU A 210 8.08 1.55 21.79
C LEU A 210 6.59 1.78 22.04
N ASN A 211 6.15 2.09 23.27
CA ASN A 211 4.74 2.35 23.57
C ASN A 211 4.31 3.76 23.12
N THR A 212 4.24 3.98 21.82
CA THR A 212 3.82 5.25 21.22
C THR A 212 2.41 5.15 20.62
N PRO A 213 1.68 6.28 20.46
CA PRO A 213 0.41 6.29 19.75
C PRO A 213 0.51 5.70 18.34
N LYS A 214 1.61 5.98 17.62
CA LYS A 214 1.85 5.45 16.26
C LYS A 214 1.98 3.92 16.28
N THR A 215 2.77 3.38 17.19
CA THR A 215 2.95 1.93 17.37
C THR A 215 1.61 1.24 17.68
N ILE A 216 0.81 1.81 18.58
CA ILE A 216 -0.53 1.29 18.90
C ILE A 216 -1.42 1.28 17.65
N THR A 217 -1.41 2.36 16.86
CA THR A 217 -2.18 2.42 15.60
C THR A 217 -1.72 1.37 14.59
N ILE A 218 -0.40 1.16 14.45
CA ILE A 218 0.14 0.14 13.53
C ILE A 218 -0.32 -1.26 13.94
N LEU A 219 -0.20 -1.61 15.23
CA LEU A 219 -0.62 -2.92 15.73
C LEU A 219 -2.13 -3.13 15.59
N ASN A 220 -2.93 -2.08 15.83
CA ASN A 220 -4.38 -2.12 15.59
C ASN A 220 -4.69 -2.34 14.10
N GLY A 221 -3.99 -1.66 13.19
CA GLY A 221 -4.14 -1.87 11.75
C GLY A 221 -3.80 -3.29 11.32
N MET A 222 -2.70 -3.86 11.82
CA MET A 222 -2.33 -5.26 11.58
C MET A 222 -3.41 -6.25 12.05
N SER A 223 -4.12 -5.94 13.15
CA SER A 223 -5.24 -6.78 13.62
C SER A 223 -6.41 -6.85 12.62
N GLN A 224 -6.53 -5.86 11.73
CA GLN A 224 -7.59 -5.79 10.73
C GLN A 224 -7.28 -6.53 9.42
N ILE A 225 -6.05 -7.05 9.23
CA ILE A 225 -5.63 -7.74 7.99
C ILE A 225 -6.57 -8.89 7.63
N ASN A 226 -6.95 -9.71 8.61
CA ASN A 226 -7.86 -10.83 8.36
C ASN A 226 -9.27 -10.36 7.97
N ILE A 227 -9.75 -9.28 8.58
CA ILE A 227 -11.05 -8.67 8.26
C ILE A 227 -11.03 -8.10 6.83
N ALA A 228 -9.97 -7.37 6.46
CA ALA A 228 -9.78 -6.85 5.11
C ALA A 228 -9.75 -8.00 4.08
N THR A 229 -9.00 -9.05 4.38
CA THR A 229 -8.89 -10.24 3.53
C THR A 229 -10.26 -10.91 3.35
N ASP A 230 -11.03 -11.07 4.42
CA ASP A 230 -12.38 -11.66 4.35
C ASP A 230 -13.35 -10.80 3.54
N LYS A 231 -13.26 -9.47 3.65
CA LYS A 231 -14.02 -8.54 2.81
C LYS A 231 -13.68 -8.73 1.33
N VAL A 232 -12.40 -8.80 0.95
CA VAL A 232 -11.99 -9.04 -0.45
C VAL A 232 -12.47 -10.40 -0.94
N LEU A 233 -12.33 -11.46 -0.13
CA LEU A 233 -12.82 -12.79 -0.49
C LEU A 233 -14.32 -12.80 -0.71
N LEU A 234 -15.10 -12.08 0.10
CA LEU A 234 -16.54 -11.94 -0.09
C LEU A 234 -16.86 -11.29 -1.45
N PHE A 235 -16.14 -10.22 -1.81
CA PHE A 235 -16.27 -9.54 -3.10
C PHE A 235 -15.96 -10.49 -4.26
N PHE A 236 -14.80 -11.14 -4.27
CA PHE A 236 -14.43 -12.05 -5.36
C PHE A 236 -15.37 -13.25 -5.48
N ASN A 237 -15.86 -13.81 -4.37
CA ASN A 237 -16.85 -14.90 -4.43
C ASN A 237 -18.20 -14.43 -4.99
N LYS A 238 -18.55 -13.16 -4.86
CA LYS A 238 -19.73 -12.57 -5.50
C LYS A 238 -19.50 -12.40 -7.00
N GLU A 239 -18.37 -11.82 -7.39
CA GLU A 239 -17.98 -11.66 -8.80
C GLU A 239 -17.92 -13.01 -9.53
N LEU A 240 -17.34 -14.04 -8.90
CA LEU A 240 -17.22 -15.39 -9.45
C LEU A 240 -18.59 -16.02 -9.79
N LYS A 241 -19.67 -15.63 -9.09
CA LYS A 241 -21.04 -16.13 -9.36
C LYS A 241 -21.70 -15.44 -10.55
N ILE A 242 -21.24 -14.24 -10.91
CA ILE A 242 -21.81 -13.40 -11.97
C ILE A 242 -21.11 -13.70 -13.31
N HIS A 243 -19.78 -13.89 -13.27
CA HIS A 243 -18.99 -14.14 -14.48
C HIS A 243 -19.01 -15.63 -14.87
N THR A 244 -19.66 -15.94 -16.00
CA THR A 244 -19.72 -17.30 -16.58
C THR A 244 -18.62 -17.57 -17.61
N ASP A 245 -17.83 -16.56 -17.98
CA ASP A 245 -16.67 -16.69 -18.88
C ASP A 245 -15.59 -17.59 -18.25
N SER A 246 -15.08 -18.56 -19.01
CA SER A 246 -14.15 -19.57 -18.50
C SER A 246 -12.78 -19.00 -18.12
N HIS A 247 -12.32 -17.94 -18.79
CA HIS A 247 -11.02 -17.33 -18.55
C HIS A 247 -11.03 -16.44 -17.30
N LEU A 248 -11.99 -15.51 -17.21
CA LEU A 248 -12.15 -14.63 -16.05
C LEU A 248 -12.42 -15.44 -14.78
N LYS A 249 -13.22 -16.50 -14.88
CA LYS A 249 -13.49 -17.41 -13.78
C LYS A 249 -12.20 -18.04 -13.22
N ILE A 250 -11.32 -18.55 -14.09
CA ILE A 250 -10.02 -19.12 -13.67
C ILE A 250 -9.14 -18.06 -13.00
N GLN A 251 -9.13 -16.83 -13.51
CA GLN A 251 -8.35 -15.75 -12.89
C GLN A 251 -8.88 -15.40 -11.49
N LEU A 252 -10.20 -15.29 -11.32
CA LEU A 252 -10.83 -15.04 -10.02
C LEU A 252 -10.59 -16.19 -9.03
N GLU A 253 -10.67 -17.44 -9.47
CA GLU A 253 -10.36 -18.61 -8.62
C GLU A 253 -8.91 -18.59 -8.13
N LYS A 254 -7.96 -18.23 -9.00
CA LYS A 254 -6.55 -18.04 -8.62
C LYS A 254 -6.39 -16.89 -7.63
N ALA A 255 -7.06 -15.76 -7.86
CA ALA A 255 -7.03 -14.62 -6.94
C ALA A 255 -7.57 -15.02 -5.55
N ILE A 256 -8.72 -15.68 -5.49
CA ILE A 256 -9.31 -16.19 -4.24
C ILE A 256 -8.34 -17.13 -3.51
N TYR A 257 -7.70 -18.05 -4.24
CA TYR A 257 -6.72 -18.98 -3.65
C TYR A 257 -5.51 -18.24 -3.06
N ASN A 258 -4.99 -17.24 -3.76
CA ASN A 258 -3.85 -16.45 -3.28
C ASN A 258 -4.23 -15.58 -2.09
N PHE A 259 -5.40 -14.93 -2.11
CA PHE A 259 -5.86 -14.07 -1.02
C PHE A 259 -6.06 -14.83 0.29
N LYS A 260 -6.49 -16.10 0.24
CA LYS A 260 -6.58 -16.93 1.45
C LYS A 260 -5.24 -17.07 2.18
N LYS A 261 -4.12 -16.94 1.47
CA LYS A 261 -2.76 -17.00 2.05
C LYS A 261 -2.30 -15.70 2.68
N LEU A 262 -3.01 -14.59 2.47
CA LEU A 262 -2.72 -13.29 3.08
C LEU A 262 -3.32 -13.12 4.48
N LYS A 263 -4.03 -14.14 4.98
CA LYS A 263 -4.48 -14.14 6.37
C LYS A 263 -3.31 -14.38 7.32
N LEU A 264 -3.29 -13.61 8.40
CA LEU A 264 -2.48 -13.91 9.57
C LEU A 264 -2.91 -15.25 10.18
N GLY A 265 -1.92 -16.12 10.38
CA GLY A 265 -2.07 -17.38 11.09
C GLY A 265 -2.06 -17.21 12.61
N GLN A 266 -2.37 -18.29 13.32
CA GLN A 266 -2.53 -18.26 14.78
C GLN A 266 -1.28 -17.76 15.52
N LYS A 267 -0.08 -18.07 15.01
CA LYS A 267 1.18 -17.61 15.59
C LYS A 267 1.26 -16.08 15.62
N GLN A 268 1.01 -15.43 14.49
CA GLN A 268 1.04 -13.97 14.36
C GLN A 268 -0.04 -13.33 15.23
N ILE A 269 -1.26 -13.87 15.22
CA ILE A 269 -2.37 -13.37 16.03
C ILE A 269 -2.03 -13.43 17.52
N ASN A 270 -1.45 -14.54 18.00
CA ASN A 270 -1.05 -14.69 19.39
C ASN A 270 0.07 -13.72 19.77
N GLN A 271 1.06 -13.53 18.90
CA GLN A 271 2.15 -12.57 19.12
C GLN A 271 1.62 -11.13 19.19
N LEU A 272 0.76 -10.74 18.26
CA LEU A 272 0.11 -9.43 18.23
C LEU A 272 -0.68 -9.16 19.52
N ASN A 273 -1.56 -10.09 19.92
CA ASN A 273 -2.35 -9.96 21.14
C ASN A 273 -1.46 -9.86 22.39
N THR A 274 -0.41 -10.66 22.45
CA THR A 274 0.56 -10.63 23.58
C THR A 274 1.26 -9.28 23.64
N LEU A 275 1.74 -8.78 22.50
CA LEU A 275 2.41 -7.48 22.40
C LEU A 275 1.49 -6.34 22.81
N GLN A 276 0.27 -6.30 22.28
CA GLN A 276 -0.73 -5.29 22.63
C GLN A 276 -1.11 -5.34 24.12
N SER A 277 -1.16 -6.53 24.74
CA SER A 277 -1.39 -6.65 26.19
C SER A 277 -0.22 -6.07 26.99
N LYS A 278 1.02 -6.43 26.64
CA LYS A 278 2.22 -5.93 27.33
C LYS A 278 2.38 -4.41 27.23
N LEU A 279 2.10 -3.83 26.06
CA LEU A 279 2.17 -2.38 25.87
C LEU A 279 1.16 -1.61 26.74
N LYS A 280 0.01 -2.22 27.10
CA LYS A 280 -0.95 -1.62 28.05
C LYS A 280 -0.44 -1.61 29.50
N GLU A 281 0.51 -2.47 29.83
CA GLU A 281 1.13 -2.54 31.17
C GLU A 281 2.25 -1.51 31.34
N CYS A 282 2.77 -0.97 30.23
CA CYS A 282 3.76 0.10 30.25
C CYS A 282 3.13 1.38 30.83
N LYS A 283 3.72 1.89 31.90
CA LYS A 283 3.31 3.18 32.48
C LYS A 283 3.57 4.29 31.46
N GLN A 284 2.57 5.15 31.24
CA GLN A 284 2.70 6.38 30.48
C GLN A 284 3.40 7.46 31.31
#